data_AF-A0A2G4RCX3-F1
#
_entry.id   AF-A0A2G4RCX3-F1
#
_cell.length_a   1.000
_cell.length_b   1.000
_cell.length_c   1.000
_cell.angle_alpha   90.00
_cell.angle_beta   90.00
_cell.angle_gamma   90.00
#
_symmetry.space_group_name_H-M   'P 1'
#
loop_
_entity.id
_entity.type
_entity.pdbx_description
1 polymer ?
#
loop_
_entity_poly.entity_id
_entity_poly.type
_entity_poly.pdbx_seq_one_letter_code
_entity_poly.pdbx_strand_id
1 'polypeptide(L)'
;MFDVMPPESSFYTTVRGQGFLALVGERLRWFWPDLGQAHAVLGLGNAAAYLEKLESGKNTPTCLVAANAPQWSEASVPGRSCVVDMHSLPFQPEQFDRVLMVHALDDRKNSVSVLRAAGQVMKPDGRLLLVVPSRFGGRARLRGTPFWHDAAFSRRCLRHMLAAAMLRPEQWDEAIFLPTGAMRWLRHNGRKMDIAGKVLCPGAGSLILVEAVRDEYSALSLPVKARQRWLSRSLLPVRGTAKAMQDRKYVSRISRR
;
A
#
# COMPACT_ATOMS: atom_id res chain seq x y z
N MET A 1 -34.15 1.94 -7.09
CA MET A 1 -33.69 3.28 -6.66
C MET A 1 -32.17 3.23 -6.63
N PHE A 2 -31.52 3.73 -7.69
CA PHE A 2 -30.06 3.72 -7.77
C PHE A 2 -29.54 4.71 -6.72
N ASP A 3 -28.80 4.20 -5.75
CA ASP A 3 -28.13 4.97 -4.71
C ASP A 3 -27.08 5.85 -5.40
N VAL A 4 -27.45 7.10 -5.73
CA VAL A 4 -26.52 8.09 -6.25
C VAL A 4 -25.48 8.28 -5.15
N MET A 5 -24.24 7.84 -5.39
CA MET A 5 -23.22 7.88 -4.35
C MET A 5 -23.02 9.34 -3.94
N PRO A 6 -23.15 9.68 -2.64
CA PRO A 6 -22.80 11.02 -2.19
C PRO A 6 -21.32 11.30 -2.53
N PRO A 7 -20.93 12.57 -2.70
CA PRO A 7 -19.50 12.93 -2.83
C PRO A 7 -18.69 12.24 -1.73
N GLU A 8 -17.44 11.87 -2.02
CA GLU A 8 -16.63 10.98 -1.17
C GLU A 8 -16.53 11.47 0.28
N SER A 9 -16.53 12.79 0.47
CA SER A 9 -16.58 13.47 1.76
C SER A 9 -17.84 13.18 2.58
N SER A 10 -19.01 13.07 1.94
CA SER A 10 -20.30 12.86 2.61
C SER A 10 -20.54 11.40 3.01
N PHE A 11 -19.83 10.43 2.41
CA PHE A 11 -19.90 9.03 2.87
C PHE A 11 -19.53 8.90 4.37
N TYR A 12 -18.49 9.62 4.79
CA TYR A 12 -17.93 9.53 6.13
C TYR A 12 -18.83 10.09 7.24
N THR A 13 -19.84 10.90 6.91
CA THR A 13 -20.84 11.38 7.86
C THR A 13 -22.01 10.41 8.04
N THR A 14 -22.20 9.45 7.11
CA THR A 14 -23.25 8.42 7.23
C THR A 14 -22.98 7.43 8.35
N VAL A 15 -24.02 6.74 8.86
CA VAL A 15 -23.87 5.67 9.87
C VAL A 15 -22.93 4.56 9.40
N ARG A 16 -22.95 4.22 8.11
CA ARG A 16 -22.06 3.23 7.50
C ARG A 16 -20.61 3.75 7.47
N GLY A 17 -20.40 5.00 7.06
CA GLY A 17 -19.08 5.63 7.04
C GLY A 17 -18.48 5.79 8.43
N GLN A 18 -19.27 6.17 9.43
CA GLN A 18 -18.82 6.25 10.83
C GLN A 18 -18.37 4.88 11.38
N GLY A 19 -19.09 3.81 11.03
CA GLY A 19 -18.64 2.45 11.32
C GLY A 19 -17.31 2.14 10.63
N PHE A 20 -17.21 2.41 9.34
CA PHE A 20 -16.01 2.18 8.54
C PHE A 20 -14.79 2.91 9.14
N LEU A 21 -14.93 4.20 9.46
CA LEU A 21 -13.91 5.01 10.13
C LEU A 21 -13.54 4.45 11.50
N ALA A 22 -14.50 3.93 12.27
CA ALA A 22 -14.21 3.34 13.57
C ALA A 22 -13.33 2.09 13.44
N LEU A 23 -13.58 1.21 12.47
CA LEU A 23 -12.75 0.03 12.23
C LEU A 23 -11.36 0.41 11.71
N VAL A 24 -11.29 1.23 10.66
CA VAL A 24 -10.00 1.61 10.06
C VAL A 24 -9.21 2.46 11.05
N GLY A 25 -9.84 3.45 11.68
CA GLY A 25 -9.22 4.31 12.68
C GLY A 25 -8.67 3.55 13.88
N GLU A 26 -9.31 2.45 14.30
CA GLU A 26 -8.73 1.56 15.30
C GLU A 26 -7.42 0.96 14.80
N ARG A 27 -7.39 0.38 13.59
CA ARG A 27 -6.15 -0.13 12.99
C ARG A 27 -5.07 0.94 12.86
N LEU A 28 -5.43 2.16 12.48
CA LEU A 28 -4.49 3.28 12.42
C LEU A 28 -3.87 3.59 13.80
N ARG A 29 -4.64 3.49 14.89
CA ARG A 29 -4.10 3.61 16.26
C ARG A 29 -3.14 2.49 16.65
N TRP A 30 -3.25 1.30 16.05
CA TRP A 30 -2.27 0.24 16.27
C TRP A 30 -0.91 0.56 15.64
N PHE A 31 -0.89 1.26 14.50
CA PHE A 31 0.34 1.77 13.92
C PHE A 31 0.87 2.96 14.73
N TRP A 32 -0.02 3.92 15.03
CA TRP A 32 0.33 5.17 15.70
C TRP A 32 -0.50 5.35 16.98
N PRO A 33 -0.11 4.71 18.09
CA PRO A 33 -0.83 4.80 19.36
C PRO A 33 -0.73 6.21 19.97
N ASP A 34 0.43 6.84 19.82
CA ASP A 34 0.75 8.15 20.40
C ASP A 34 0.88 9.23 19.31
N LEU A 35 -0.20 9.44 18.53
CA LEU A 35 -0.34 10.65 17.71
C LEU A 35 -0.62 11.86 18.62
N GLY A 36 0.38 12.20 19.43
CA GLY A 36 0.35 13.32 20.37
C GLY A 36 0.67 14.65 19.71
N GLN A 37 0.53 15.73 20.49
CA GLN A 37 0.76 17.12 20.08
C GLN A 37 2.18 17.41 19.57
N ALA A 38 3.12 16.47 19.73
CA ALA A 38 4.53 16.62 19.41
C ALA A 38 4.91 16.22 17.97
N HIS A 39 3.98 15.67 17.18
CA HIS A 39 4.26 15.24 15.81
C HIS A 39 3.63 16.20 14.79
N ALA A 40 4.42 16.62 13.80
CA ALA A 40 3.89 17.27 12.61
C ALA A 40 3.27 16.22 11.69
N VAL A 41 1.97 16.35 11.42
CA VAL A 41 1.19 15.36 10.69
C VAL A 41 0.70 15.93 9.35
N LEU A 42 0.95 15.21 8.28
CA LEU A 42 0.47 15.53 6.94
C LEU A 42 -0.55 14.48 6.51
N GLY A 43 -1.78 14.90 6.26
CA GLY A 43 -2.80 14.10 5.59
C GLY A 43 -2.79 14.38 4.09
N LEU A 44 -2.60 13.35 3.28
CA LEU A 44 -2.64 13.41 1.82
C LEU A 44 -3.85 12.62 1.29
N GLY A 45 -4.52 13.18 0.29
CA GLY A 45 -5.78 12.67 -0.25
C GLY A 45 -6.96 12.96 0.69
N ASN A 46 -7.84 11.99 0.90
CA ASN A 46 -9.01 12.10 1.77
C ASN A 46 -8.73 11.53 3.17
N ALA A 47 -7.69 12.06 3.82
CA ALA A 47 -7.21 11.63 5.14
C ALA A 47 -7.90 12.35 6.32
N ALA A 48 -8.63 13.44 6.06
CA ALA A 48 -9.20 14.33 7.08
C ALA A 48 -10.05 13.60 8.13
N ALA A 49 -11.01 12.80 7.69
CA ALA A 49 -11.92 12.07 8.57
C ALA A 49 -11.20 11.00 9.44
N TYR A 50 -10.05 10.51 8.99
CA TYR A 50 -9.23 9.56 9.75
C TYR A 50 -8.38 10.27 10.79
N LEU A 51 -7.78 11.41 10.43
CA LEU A 51 -6.99 12.23 11.33
C LEU A 51 -7.84 12.80 12.45
N GLU A 52 -9.05 13.29 12.17
CA GLU A 52 -10.00 13.72 13.21
C GLU A 52 -10.29 12.60 14.23
N LYS A 53 -10.33 11.34 13.78
CA LYS A 53 -10.55 10.20 14.67
C LYS A 53 -9.31 9.81 15.48
N LEU A 54 -8.12 10.05 14.94
CA LEU A 54 -6.84 9.76 15.59
C LEU A 54 -6.45 10.86 16.57
N GLU A 55 -6.69 12.11 16.21
CA GLU A 55 -6.36 13.30 16.97
C GLU A 55 -7.48 13.61 17.97
N SER A 56 -7.48 12.95 19.12
CA SER A 56 -8.34 13.34 20.25
C SER A 56 -7.87 14.62 20.97
N GLY A 57 -7.21 15.55 20.26
CA GLY A 57 -6.61 16.76 20.81
C GLY A 57 -6.49 17.88 19.77
N LYS A 58 -6.96 19.08 20.12
CA LYS A 58 -7.18 20.22 19.21
C LYS A 58 -5.92 20.87 18.59
N ASN A 59 -4.72 20.43 18.97
CA ASN A 59 -3.48 21.18 18.74
C ASN A 59 -2.41 20.47 17.90
N THR A 60 -2.72 19.36 17.24
CA THR A 60 -1.77 18.77 16.30
C THR A 60 -1.68 19.65 15.03
N PRO A 61 -0.47 20.01 14.55
CA PRO A 61 -0.31 20.69 13.27
C PRO A 61 -0.56 19.69 12.15
N THR A 62 -1.83 19.59 11.77
CA THR A 62 -2.31 18.75 10.69
C THR A 62 -2.37 19.60 9.43
N CYS A 63 -1.66 19.22 8.38
CA CYS A 63 -1.88 19.79 7.05
C CYS A 63 -2.65 18.79 6.20
N LEU A 64 -3.78 19.19 5.64
CA LEU A 64 -4.62 18.34 4.79
C LEU A 64 -4.44 18.76 3.34
N VAL A 65 -4.04 17.81 2.49
CA VAL A 65 -3.76 18.04 1.08
C VAL A 65 -4.67 17.18 0.22
N ALA A 66 -5.43 17.79 -0.68
CA ALA A 66 -6.24 17.09 -1.68
C ALA A 66 -5.68 17.30 -3.09
N ALA A 67 -5.65 16.24 -3.91
CA ALA A 67 -5.11 16.26 -5.28
C ALA A 67 -6.01 17.01 -6.27
N ASN A 68 -7.34 16.89 -6.15
CA ASN A 68 -8.28 17.32 -7.18
C ASN A 68 -9.58 17.89 -6.60
N ALA A 69 -9.75 19.22 -6.72
CA ALA A 69 -10.99 20.00 -6.48
C ALA A 69 -11.63 19.89 -5.07
N PRO A 70 -12.48 20.84 -4.65
CA PRO A 70 -12.83 21.03 -3.24
C PRO A 70 -13.96 20.09 -2.84
N GLN A 71 -13.73 18.78 -2.82
CA GLN A 71 -14.49 17.90 -1.93
C GLN A 71 -13.85 17.97 -0.55
N TRP A 72 -13.77 19.18 0.01
CA TRP A 72 -13.44 19.34 1.41
C TRP A 72 -14.46 18.53 2.19
N SER A 73 -13.98 17.56 2.95
CA SER A 73 -14.82 16.98 3.99
C SER A 73 -15.27 18.10 4.93
N GLU A 74 -16.49 18.04 5.44
CA GLU A 74 -16.91 18.94 6.53
C GLU A 74 -15.95 18.87 7.73
N ALA A 75 -15.19 17.76 7.84
CA ALA A 75 -14.12 17.54 8.81
C ALA A 75 -12.82 18.33 8.53
N SER A 76 -12.78 19.17 7.48
CA SER A 76 -11.57 19.92 7.14
C SER A 76 -11.44 21.16 8.01
N VAL A 77 -10.33 21.27 8.73
CA VAL A 77 -10.11 22.36 9.68
C VAL A 77 -9.69 23.65 8.95
N PRO A 78 -10.41 24.77 9.14
CA PRO A 78 -10.05 26.06 8.54
C PRO A 78 -8.59 26.45 8.85
N GLY A 79 -7.85 26.89 7.83
CA GLY A 79 -6.44 27.29 7.96
C GLY A 79 -5.43 26.13 8.02
N ARG A 80 -5.88 24.87 7.96
CA ARG A 80 -5.04 23.67 8.03
C ARG A 80 -5.18 22.75 6.82
N SER A 81 -5.80 23.24 5.76
CA SER A 81 -6.04 22.47 4.54
C SER A 81 -5.71 23.28 3.28
N CYS A 82 -5.08 22.63 2.31
CA CYS A 82 -4.75 23.22 1.01
C CYS A 82 -4.99 22.22 -0.12
N VAL A 83 -5.22 22.76 -1.32
CA VAL A 83 -5.27 21.97 -2.55
C VAL A 83 -3.92 22.13 -3.23
N VAL A 84 -3.24 21.01 -3.51
CA VAL A 84 -1.91 21.05 -4.11
C VAL A 84 -1.75 19.91 -5.11
N ASP A 85 -0.76 20.03 -5.99
CA ASP A 85 -0.33 18.90 -6.82
C ASP A 85 0.38 17.86 -5.95
N MET A 86 -0.18 16.65 -5.86
CA MET A 86 0.39 15.55 -5.09
C MET A 86 1.72 15.04 -5.65
N HIS A 87 2.08 15.36 -6.89
CA HIS A 87 3.39 15.06 -7.47
C HIS A 87 4.47 16.06 -7.05
N SER A 88 4.09 17.24 -6.55
CA SER A 88 5.00 18.32 -6.17
C SER A 88 4.44 19.10 -4.98
N LEU A 89 4.65 18.55 -3.77
CA LEU A 89 4.14 19.15 -2.55
C LEU A 89 4.84 20.48 -2.23
N PRO A 90 4.11 21.56 -1.90
CA PRO A 90 4.67 22.89 -1.64
C PRO A 90 5.14 23.06 -0.18
N PHE A 91 5.78 22.04 0.39
CA PHE A 91 6.31 22.06 1.75
C PHE A 91 7.83 22.01 1.75
N GLN A 92 8.43 22.41 2.87
CA GLN A 92 9.85 22.24 3.04
C GLN A 92 10.18 20.75 3.17
N PRO A 93 11.37 20.31 2.69
CA PRO A 93 11.82 18.95 2.92
C PRO A 93 11.93 18.69 4.43
N GLU A 94 11.71 17.44 4.85
CA GLU A 94 11.91 17.01 6.24
C GLU A 94 11.08 17.77 7.30
N GLN A 95 9.89 18.22 6.92
CA GLN A 95 9.01 18.99 7.79
C GLN A 95 8.10 18.11 8.67
N PHE A 96 7.68 16.94 8.19
CA PHE A 96 6.63 16.14 8.82
C PHE A 96 7.16 14.84 9.46
N ASP A 97 6.66 14.52 10.67
CA ASP A 97 6.99 13.29 11.40
C ASP A 97 6.10 12.11 10.97
N ARG A 98 4.85 12.41 10.59
CA ARG A 98 3.85 11.41 10.20
C ARG A 98 3.15 11.86 8.93
N VAL A 99 3.06 10.98 7.94
CA VAL A 99 2.33 11.23 6.70
C VAL A 99 1.25 10.15 6.54
N LEU A 100 -0.03 10.54 6.54
CA LEU A 100 -1.14 9.63 6.30
C LEU A 100 -1.66 9.79 4.88
N MET A 101 -1.59 8.74 4.08
CA MET A 101 -2.10 8.70 2.72
C MET A 101 -3.35 7.82 2.63
N VAL A 102 -4.50 8.43 2.32
CA VAL A 102 -5.77 7.73 2.10
C VAL A 102 -6.39 8.27 0.81
N HIS A 103 -6.81 7.41 -0.11
CA HIS A 103 -7.32 7.85 -1.43
C HIS A 103 -6.33 8.77 -2.18
N ALA A 104 -5.04 8.55 -1.97
CA ALA A 104 -3.96 9.39 -2.48
C ALA A 104 -3.36 8.85 -3.79
N LEU A 105 -3.67 7.60 -4.15
CA LEU A 105 -3.04 6.87 -5.25
C LEU A 105 -4.08 6.52 -6.31
N ASP A 106 -4.21 7.37 -7.33
CA ASP A 106 -5.21 7.21 -8.40
C ASP A 106 -4.78 6.20 -9.47
N ASP A 107 -3.53 6.26 -9.92
CA ASP A 107 -2.97 5.34 -10.91
C ASP A 107 -1.58 4.82 -10.52
N ARG A 108 -1.31 3.55 -10.84
CA ARG A 108 -0.06 2.87 -10.53
C ARG A 108 1.16 3.52 -11.17
N LYS A 109 1.02 4.10 -12.38
CA LYS A 109 2.14 4.70 -13.11
C LYS A 109 2.66 5.96 -12.41
N ASN A 110 1.75 6.77 -11.88
CA ASN A 110 2.08 8.05 -11.27
C ASN A 110 2.17 7.97 -9.73
N SER A 111 1.77 6.86 -9.12
CA SER A 111 1.84 6.67 -7.67
C SER A 111 3.27 6.76 -7.09
N VAL A 112 4.29 6.35 -7.86
CA VAL A 112 5.70 6.42 -7.40
C VAL A 112 6.14 7.87 -7.19
N SER A 113 5.75 8.80 -8.06
CA SER A 113 6.13 10.21 -7.90
C SER A 113 5.44 10.85 -6.70
N VAL A 114 4.18 10.51 -6.45
CA VAL A 114 3.45 10.94 -5.24
C VAL A 114 4.14 10.43 -3.97
N LEU A 115 4.48 9.14 -3.93
CA LEU A 115 5.18 8.55 -2.79
C LEU A 115 6.57 9.17 -2.58
N ARG A 116 7.25 9.52 -3.68
CA ARG A 116 8.54 10.21 -3.61
C ARG A 116 8.40 11.64 -3.08
N ALA A 117 7.39 12.39 -3.52
CA ALA A 117 7.09 13.72 -2.99
C ALA A 117 6.75 13.65 -1.49
N ALA A 118 5.96 12.67 -1.06
CA ALA A 118 5.69 12.40 0.36
C ALA A 118 6.98 12.08 1.14
N GLY A 119 7.88 11.27 0.57
CA GLY A 119 9.17 10.94 1.17
C GLY A 119 10.12 12.14 1.30
N GLN A 120 10.01 13.15 0.43
CA GLN A 120 10.84 14.37 0.51
C GLN A 120 10.42 15.30 1.66
N VAL A 121 9.11 15.45 1.90
CA VAL A 121 8.59 16.31 2.98
C VAL A 121 8.62 15.63 4.36
N MET A 122 8.87 14.33 4.39
CA MET A 122 8.97 13.53 5.60
C MET A 122 10.37 13.62 6.20
N LYS A 123 10.46 13.74 7.53
CA LYS A 123 11.73 13.70 8.26
C LYS A 123 12.46 12.35 8.06
N PRO A 124 13.78 12.27 8.31
CA PRO A 124 14.54 11.02 8.25
C PRO A 124 13.89 9.87 9.05
N ASP A 125 13.49 10.13 10.30
CA ASP A 125 12.78 9.19 11.18
C ASP A 125 11.25 9.24 11.04
N GLY A 126 10.76 9.93 10.01
CA GLY A 126 9.34 10.06 9.74
C GLY A 126 8.74 8.74 9.26
N ARG A 127 7.42 8.62 9.48
CA ARG A 127 6.67 7.42 9.08
C ARG A 127 5.53 7.78 8.15
N LEU A 128 5.43 7.05 7.06
CA LEU A 128 4.33 7.10 6.11
C LEU A 128 3.38 5.93 6.41
N LEU A 129 2.08 6.20 6.53
CA LEU A 129 1.05 5.17 6.60
C LEU A 129 0.13 5.31 5.39
N LEU A 130 0.07 4.25 4.59
CA LEU A 130 -0.70 4.21 3.36
C LEU A 130 -1.89 3.25 3.51
N VAL A 131 -3.08 3.74 3.16
CA VAL A 131 -4.32 2.95 3.14
C VAL A 131 -4.83 2.86 1.70
N VAL A 132 -4.85 1.65 1.15
CA VAL A 132 -5.23 1.40 -0.25
C VAL A 132 -6.12 0.17 -0.37
N PRO A 133 -7.00 0.10 -1.38
CA PRO A 133 -7.79 -1.10 -1.60
C PRO A 133 -6.90 -2.24 -2.10
N SER A 134 -7.18 -3.43 -1.57
CA SER A 134 -6.52 -4.66 -1.97
C SER A 134 -7.01 -5.14 -3.34
N ARG A 135 -6.10 -5.71 -4.14
CA ARG A 135 -6.43 -6.47 -5.36
C ARG A 135 -6.95 -7.87 -5.02
N PHE A 136 -6.50 -8.41 -3.89
CA PHE A 136 -6.88 -9.72 -3.37
C PHE A 136 -7.64 -9.53 -2.08
N GLY A 137 -8.83 -10.12 -1.97
CA GLY A 137 -9.69 -9.95 -0.80
C GLY A 137 -10.87 -9.04 -1.12
N GLY A 138 -12.08 -9.62 -1.04
CA GLY A 138 -13.36 -8.93 -0.85
C GLY A 138 -13.57 -7.54 -1.45
N ARG A 139 -13.11 -7.20 -2.66
CA ARG A 139 -13.39 -5.87 -3.26
C ARG A 139 -14.90 -5.61 -3.33
N ALA A 140 -15.69 -6.66 -3.53
CA ALA A 140 -17.15 -6.61 -3.45
C ALA A 140 -17.69 -6.08 -2.10
N ARG A 141 -16.93 -6.23 -1.00
CA ARG A 141 -17.26 -5.68 0.32
C ARG A 141 -17.11 -4.17 0.40
N LEU A 142 -16.31 -3.56 -0.49
CA LEU A 142 -16.11 -2.11 -0.60
C LEU A 142 -17.19 -1.43 -1.46
N ARG A 143 -18.17 -2.18 -2.00
CA ARG A 143 -19.27 -1.59 -2.78
C ARG A 143 -20.00 -0.53 -1.94
N GLY A 144 -20.15 0.66 -2.52
CA GLY A 144 -20.77 1.81 -1.84
C GLY A 144 -19.85 2.53 -0.86
N THR A 145 -18.55 2.26 -0.89
CA THR A 145 -17.52 3.08 -0.22
C THR A 145 -16.69 3.84 -1.25
N PRO A 146 -16.05 4.96 -0.88
CA PRO A 146 -15.17 5.71 -1.78
C PRO A 146 -14.06 4.82 -2.40
N PHE A 147 -13.52 3.86 -1.63
CA PHE A 147 -12.46 2.94 -2.06
C PHE A 147 -12.85 1.99 -3.20
N TRP A 148 -14.13 1.94 -3.59
CA TRP A 148 -14.54 1.13 -4.72
C TRP A 148 -13.94 1.63 -6.03
N HIS A 149 -13.80 2.96 -6.17
CA HIS A 149 -13.35 3.64 -7.38
C HIS A 149 -11.82 3.70 -7.50
N ASP A 150 -11.12 3.68 -6.38
CA ASP A 150 -9.66 3.63 -6.30
C ASP A 150 -9.02 2.45 -7.04
N ALA A 151 -7.78 2.66 -7.49
CA ALA A 151 -6.94 1.60 -8.03
C ALA A 151 -6.62 0.55 -6.96
N ALA A 152 -6.84 -0.73 -7.29
CA ALA A 152 -6.55 -1.83 -6.39
C ALA A 152 -5.09 -2.30 -6.47
N PHE A 153 -4.46 -2.53 -5.32
CA PHE A 153 -3.04 -2.86 -5.19
C PHE A 153 -2.79 -4.23 -4.56
N SER A 154 -1.70 -4.88 -4.93
CA SER A 154 -1.21 -6.09 -4.25
C SER A 154 0.00 -5.74 -3.36
N ARG A 155 0.22 -6.52 -2.29
CA ARG A 155 1.40 -6.35 -1.41
C ARG A 155 2.72 -6.34 -2.19
N ARG A 156 2.83 -7.15 -3.25
CA ARG A 156 4.04 -7.19 -4.11
C ARG A 156 4.20 -5.91 -4.93
N CYS A 157 3.09 -5.40 -5.50
CA CYS A 157 3.10 -4.15 -6.25
C CYS A 157 3.52 -2.98 -5.35
N LEU A 158 2.93 -2.89 -4.14
CA LEU A 158 3.25 -1.85 -3.17
C LEU A 158 4.70 -1.91 -2.70
N ARG A 159 5.25 -3.10 -2.43
CA ARG A 159 6.68 -3.25 -2.11
C ARG A 159 7.60 -2.69 -3.17
N HIS A 160 7.37 -3.02 -4.45
CA HIS A 160 8.18 -2.49 -5.54
C HIS A 160 8.02 -0.97 -5.69
N MET A 161 6.81 -0.48 -5.49
CA MET A 161 6.49 0.94 -5.61
C MET A 161 7.14 1.78 -4.51
N LEU A 162 7.04 1.33 -3.25
CA LEU A 162 7.69 1.97 -2.12
C LEU A 162 9.22 1.96 -2.29
N ALA A 163 9.80 0.82 -2.67
CA ALA A 163 11.24 0.74 -2.94
C ALA A 163 11.67 1.69 -4.07
N ALA A 164 10.90 1.80 -5.15
CA ALA A 164 11.15 2.76 -6.23
C ALA A 164 11.07 4.22 -5.76
N ALA A 165 10.26 4.49 -4.72
CA ALA A 165 10.15 5.80 -4.07
C ALA A 165 11.18 6.04 -2.95
N MET A 166 12.17 5.14 -2.76
CA MET A 166 13.13 5.18 -1.64
C MET A 166 12.45 5.11 -0.26
N LEU A 167 11.40 4.31 -0.18
CA LEU A 167 10.66 4.01 1.05
C LEU A 167 10.74 2.52 1.35
N ARG A 168 11.00 2.18 2.60
CA ARG A 168 11.05 0.79 3.07
C ARG A 168 9.78 0.46 3.85
N PRO A 169 9.00 -0.54 3.43
CA PRO A 169 7.85 -0.99 4.21
C PRO A 169 8.32 -1.72 5.48
N GLU A 170 7.78 -1.33 6.62
CA GLU A 170 8.07 -1.91 7.94
C GLU A 170 6.96 -2.86 8.39
N GLN A 171 5.74 -2.34 8.47
CA GLN A 171 4.62 -3.05 9.03
C GLN A 171 3.46 -3.12 8.03
N TRP A 172 2.81 -4.29 7.98
CA TRP A 172 1.65 -4.54 7.12
C TRP A 172 0.46 -4.94 7.96
N ASP A 173 -0.70 -4.39 7.64
CA ASP A 173 -1.97 -4.89 8.14
C ASP A 173 -3.03 -4.90 7.03
N GLU A 174 -4.13 -5.58 7.31
CA GLU A 174 -5.29 -5.65 6.45
C GLU A 174 -6.54 -5.33 7.26
N ALA A 175 -7.51 -4.69 6.63
CA ALA A 175 -8.76 -4.30 7.26
C ALA A 175 -9.96 -4.64 6.38
N ILE A 176 -11.15 -4.61 7.01
CA ILE A 176 -12.44 -4.83 6.35
C ILE A 176 -12.55 -6.26 5.82
N PHE A 177 -12.67 -7.21 6.74
CA PHE A 177 -12.96 -8.61 6.42
C PHE A 177 -14.45 -8.87 6.22
N LEU A 178 -15.29 -7.94 6.65
CA LEU A 178 -16.76 -8.02 6.60
C LEU A 178 -17.33 -7.11 5.52
N PRO A 179 -18.48 -7.46 4.92
CA PRO A 179 -19.16 -6.59 3.97
C PRO A 179 -19.62 -5.29 4.65
N THR A 180 -19.31 -4.14 4.04
CA THR A 180 -19.62 -2.81 4.59
C THR A 180 -21.12 -2.55 4.72
N GLY A 181 -21.97 -3.26 3.96
CA GLY A 181 -23.43 -3.24 4.13
C GLY A 181 -23.92 -3.83 5.45
N ALA A 182 -23.19 -4.80 6.02
CA ALA A 182 -23.52 -5.36 7.34
C ALA A 182 -23.14 -4.41 8.48
N MET A 183 -22.28 -3.42 8.22
CA MET A 183 -21.68 -2.56 9.24
C MET A 183 -22.68 -1.76 10.08
N ARG A 184 -23.87 -1.47 9.53
CA ARG A 184 -24.99 -0.84 10.26
C ARG A 184 -25.45 -1.66 11.47
N TRP A 185 -25.41 -2.99 11.37
CA TRP A 185 -25.80 -3.93 12.43
C TRP A 185 -24.67 -4.22 13.42
N LEU A 186 -23.43 -3.92 13.03
CA LEU A 186 -22.23 -4.29 13.77
C LEU A 186 -21.68 -3.16 14.65
N ARG A 187 -22.46 -2.12 14.99
CA ARG A 187 -22.02 -0.99 15.83
C ARG A 187 -21.34 -1.42 17.14
N HIS A 188 -21.73 -2.55 17.73
CA HIS A 188 -21.13 -3.09 18.96
C HIS A 188 -20.16 -4.27 18.73
N ASN A 189 -20.37 -5.11 17.71
CA ASN A 189 -19.61 -6.35 17.48
C ASN A 189 -18.66 -6.32 16.26
N GLY A 190 -18.63 -5.23 15.50
CA GLY A 190 -17.81 -5.06 14.30
C GLY A 190 -16.34 -5.40 14.50
N ARG A 191 -15.80 -5.01 15.67
CA ARG A 191 -14.42 -5.29 16.08
C ARG A 191 -14.12 -6.78 16.19
N LYS A 192 -14.93 -7.50 16.99
CA LYS A 192 -14.75 -8.93 17.23
C LYS A 192 -14.89 -9.72 15.93
N MET A 193 -15.81 -9.31 15.07
CA MET A 193 -16.03 -9.97 13.79
C MET A 193 -14.94 -9.67 12.76
N ASP A 194 -14.34 -8.46 12.74
CA ASP A 194 -13.23 -8.15 11.84
C ASP A 194 -11.96 -8.90 12.27
N ILE A 195 -11.72 -9.01 13.59
CA ILE A 195 -10.66 -9.85 14.17
C ILE A 195 -10.91 -11.33 13.81
N ALA A 196 -12.13 -11.83 13.99
CA ALA A 196 -12.48 -13.20 13.61
C ALA A 196 -12.30 -13.43 12.09
N GLY A 197 -12.69 -12.48 11.26
CA GLY A 197 -12.49 -12.53 9.81
C GLY A 197 -11.02 -12.57 9.40
N LYS A 198 -10.16 -11.83 10.11
CA LYS A 198 -8.70 -11.89 9.91
C LYS A 198 -8.11 -13.25 10.30
N VAL A 199 -8.60 -13.86 11.38
CA VAL A 199 -8.17 -15.19 11.83
C VAL A 199 -8.65 -16.29 10.87
N LEU A 200 -9.89 -16.19 10.38
CA LEU A 200 -10.49 -17.19 9.49
C LEU A 200 -9.94 -17.12 8.06
N CYS A 201 -9.66 -15.91 7.56
CA CYS A 201 -9.22 -15.68 6.18
C CYS A 201 -8.05 -14.69 6.12
N PRO A 202 -6.85 -15.06 6.61
CA PRO A 202 -5.68 -14.19 6.55
C PRO A 202 -5.31 -13.89 5.09
N GLY A 203 -5.06 -12.62 4.75
CA GLY A 203 -4.75 -12.20 3.39
C GLY A 203 -5.96 -11.87 2.50
N ALA A 204 -7.18 -11.98 3.05
CA ALA A 204 -8.41 -11.67 2.33
C ALA A 204 -9.08 -10.36 2.78
N GLY A 205 -8.35 -9.45 3.43
CA GLY A 205 -8.85 -8.14 3.81
C GLY A 205 -9.08 -7.26 2.59
N SER A 206 -10.13 -6.43 2.62
CA SER A 206 -10.47 -5.60 1.48
C SER A 206 -9.56 -4.37 1.35
N LEU A 207 -8.97 -3.89 2.44
CA LEU A 207 -7.99 -2.80 2.46
C LEU A 207 -6.62 -3.32 2.93
N ILE A 208 -5.56 -2.74 2.38
CA ILE A 208 -4.18 -2.94 2.83
C ILE A 208 -3.73 -1.65 3.51
N LEU A 209 -3.18 -1.81 4.71
CA LEU A 209 -2.49 -0.78 5.46
C LEU A 209 -1.00 -1.11 5.44
N VAL A 210 -0.16 -0.16 5.05
CA VAL A 210 1.29 -0.34 5.09
C VAL A 210 1.95 0.89 5.70
N GLU A 211 2.74 0.64 6.74
CA GLU A 211 3.66 1.63 7.28
C GLU A 211 5.00 1.50 6.56
N ALA A 212 5.55 2.63 6.14
CA ALA A 212 6.84 2.74 5.49
C ALA A 212 7.66 3.87 6.10
N VAL A 213 8.97 3.69 6.08
CA VAL A 213 9.97 4.68 6.53
C VAL A 213 10.87 5.06 5.37
N ARG A 214 11.58 6.19 5.50
CA ARG A 214 12.57 6.60 4.50
C ARG A 214 13.71 5.59 4.44
N ASP A 215 14.10 5.20 3.23
CA ASP A 215 15.17 4.22 3.01
C ASP A 215 16.47 4.93 2.61
N GLU A 216 17.05 5.66 3.56
CA GLU A 216 18.31 6.42 3.36
C GLU A 216 19.51 5.52 3.10
N TYR A 217 19.45 4.25 3.52
CA TYR A 217 20.54 3.28 3.39
C TYR A 217 20.51 2.47 2.10
N SER A 218 19.45 2.56 1.29
CA SER A 218 19.34 1.84 0.00
C SER A 218 20.40 2.25 -1.03
N ALA A 219 21.03 3.43 -0.88
CA ALA A 219 22.14 3.88 -1.72
C ALA A 219 23.43 3.08 -1.49
N LEU A 220 23.60 2.46 -0.31
CA LEU A 220 24.66 1.48 -0.07
C LEU A 220 24.17 0.15 -0.62
N SER A 221 24.42 -0.08 -1.91
CA SER A 221 24.18 -1.38 -2.53
C SER A 221 25.14 -2.40 -1.91
N LEU A 222 24.78 -2.95 -0.76
CA LEU A 222 25.45 -4.15 -0.27
C LEU A 222 25.22 -5.23 -1.33
N PRO A 223 26.27 -5.89 -1.85
CA PRO A 223 26.12 -6.88 -2.89
C PRO A 223 25.28 -8.03 -2.34
N VAL A 224 23.99 -8.03 -2.68
CA VAL A 224 23.11 -9.16 -2.41
C VAL A 224 23.62 -10.30 -3.27
N LYS A 225 24.34 -11.26 -2.67
CA LYS A 225 24.64 -12.54 -3.31
C LYS A 225 23.31 -13.11 -3.80
N ALA A 226 23.10 -13.07 -5.11
CA ALA A 226 21.93 -13.65 -5.73
C ALA A 226 21.81 -15.09 -5.22
N ARG A 227 20.72 -15.40 -4.52
CA ARG A 227 20.46 -16.75 -4.04
C ARG A 227 20.34 -17.63 -5.28
N GLN A 228 21.43 -18.33 -5.62
CA GLN A 228 21.46 -19.20 -6.78
C GLN A 228 20.35 -20.23 -6.58
N ARG A 229 19.29 -20.10 -7.37
CA ARG A 229 18.26 -21.11 -7.48
C ARG A 229 18.95 -22.33 -8.08
N TRP A 230 19.28 -23.30 -7.22
CA TRP A 230 19.91 -24.57 -7.57
C TRP A 230 19.13 -25.37 -8.63
N LEU A 231 17.89 -24.97 -8.95
CA LEU A 231 16.99 -25.64 -9.89
C LEU A 231 17.11 -25.20 -11.37
N SER A 232 18.08 -24.37 -11.79
CA SER A 232 18.29 -24.09 -13.22
C SER A 232 19.26 -25.05 -13.93
N ARG A 233 19.72 -26.12 -13.27
CA ARG A 233 20.42 -27.23 -13.93
C ARG A 233 19.46 -28.37 -14.24
N SER A 234 18.58 -28.17 -15.22
CA SER A 234 18.17 -29.30 -16.05
C SER A 234 17.64 -28.79 -17.39
N LEU A 235 18.10 -29.45 -18.45
CA LEU A 235 17.63 -29.37 -19.83
C LEU A 235 18.22 -28.23 -20.68
N LEU A 236 19.52 -28.31 -20.94
CA LEU A 236 20.01 -28.07 -22.30
C LEU A 236 20.38 -29.44 -22.89
N PRO A 237 19.68 -29.93 -23.92
CA PRO A 237 20.15 -31.10 -24.65
C PRO A 237 21.45 -30.71 -25.37
N VAL A 238 22.54 -31.39 -25.02
CA VAL A 238 23.79 -31.31 -25.78
C VAL A 238 23.51 -31.90 -27.15
N ARG A 239 23.43 -31.04 -28.16
CA ARG A 239 23.40 -31.42 -29.57
C ARG A 239 24.81 -31.91 -29.93
N GLY A 240 24.95 -33.23 -30.14
CA GLY A 240 26.11 -33.80 -30.80
C GLY A 240 26.74 -34.95 -30.02
N THR A 241 26.36 -36.18 -30.36
CA THR A 241 27.22 -37.38 -30.41
C THR A 241 26.40 -38.52 -31.01
N ALA A 242 26.20 -38.47 -32.32
CA ALA A 242 25.79 -39.66 -33.07
C ALA A 242 27.00 -40.60 -33.12
N LYS A 243 26.78 -41.78 -32.56
CA LYS A 243 27.70 -42.89 -32.35
C LYS A 243 28.17 -43.47 -33.69
N ALA A 244 29.45 -43.31 -34.02
CA ALA A 244 30.11 -44.16 -35.02
C ALA A 244 30.36 -45.53 -34.37
N MET A 245 29.53 -46.50 -34.71
CA MET A 245 29.68 -47.90 -34.30
C MET A 245 30.46 -48.63 -35.41
N GLN A 246 31.53 -49.26 -34.98
CA GLN A 246 32.52 -49.97 -35.78
C GLN A 246 31.91 -51.06 -36.64
N ASP A 247 32.50 -51.30 -37.81
CA ASP A 247 32.74 -52.68 -38.20
C ASP A 247 34.14 -52.86 -38.80
N ARG A 248 34.82 -53.86 -38.25
CA ARG A 248 36.24 -54.16 -38.45
C ARG A 248 36.29 -55.59 -38.98
N LYS A 249 36.63 -55.78 -40.26
CA LYS A 249 37.23 -57.02 -40.82
C LYS A 249 37.47 -56.87 -42.33
N TYR A 250 38.74 -56.87 -42.74
CA TYR A 250 39.34 -57.72 -43.78
C TYR A 250 40.80 -57.28 -43.95
N VAL A 251 41.74 -57.99 -43.30
CA VAL A 251 42.63 -59.02 -43.89
C VAL A 251 43.77 -58.44 -44.74
N SER A 252 44.96 -58.78 -44.25
CA SER A 252 46.31 -58.65 -44.79
C SER A 252 46.53 -59.02 -46.27
N ARG A 253 47.49 -58.36 -46.91
CA ARG A 253 48.59 -58.91 -47.77
C ARG A 253 49.47 -57.73 -48.21
N ILE A 254 50.71 -57.61 -47.74
CA ILE A 254 51.95 -58.20 -48.30
C ILE A 254 52.20 -57.79 -49.76
N SER A 255 53.32 -57.07 -49.95
CA SER A 255 54.30 -57.18 -51.05
C SER A 255 54.52 -55.98 -51.98
N ARG A 256 55.67 -55.32 -51.73
CA ARG A 256 56.79 -55.00 -52.64
C ARG A 256 56.61 -54.00 -53.80
N ARG A 257 57.65 -53.13 -53.79
CA ARG A 257 58.32 -52.38 -54.88
C ARG A 257 57.67 -51.08 -55.30
#